data_AF-A0A1F4LXF7-F1
#
_entry.id   AF-A0A1F4LXF7-F1
#
_cell.length_a   1.000
_cell.length_b   1.000
_cell.length_c   1.000
_cell.angle_alpha   90.00
_cell.angle_beta   90.00
_cell.angle_gamma   90.00
#
_symmetry.space_group_name_H-M   'P 1'
#
loop_
_entity.id
_entity.type
_entity.pdbx_description
1 polymer ?
#
loop_
_entity_poly.entity_id
_entity_poly.type
_entity_poly.pdbx_seq_one_letter_code
_entity_poly.pdbx_strand_id
1 'polypeptide(L)'
;MRNTNMQQEQSPQTDVQAGPVPGPSEQALVDLEEFRITQPKVIGDVLRQLMNRKDFLTVECMDGSHRIVTSVLAVNQLDGFFVFDGSPVNSHNRGLLDSPENFFSANQDGIRIQFTVNQPETDEFEGGFALRAALPQSLYRVQRREFYRAAAPLVESFRCKAVLPDGRELSWEIVDLSLDGLGLRSKDPISGELPMGTVLNQVVLDFGQRGRIETDLRITNLRNIRGPSNPVYRIGSRFEHFPKSKEQVLQRLITYLELTRRGRS
;
A
#
# COMPACT_ATOMS: atom_id res chain seq x y z
N MET A 1 24.24 43.10 37.11
CA MET A 1 24.29 42.02 36.09
C MET A 1 23.44 40.87 36.60
N ARG A 2 22.23 40.71 36.07
CA ARG A 2 21.28 39.62 36.41
C ARG A 2 21.04 38.79 35.15
N ASN A 3 21.23 37.48 35.28
CA ASN A 3 20.93 36.47 34.27
C ASN A 3 19.43 36.42 33.96
N THR A 4 19.08 36.26 32.68
CA THR A 4 17.83 35.58 32.29
C THR A 4 18.04 34.97 30.90
N ASN A 5 18.34 33.68 30.88
CA ASN A 5 18.40 32.88 29.67
C ASN A 5 17.06 32.14 29.57
N MET A 6 16.22 32.50 28.59
CA MET A 6 14.99 31.76 28.29
C MET A 6 15.33 30.56 27.40
N GLN A 7 15.15 29.36 27.92
CA GLN A 7 15.09 28.14 27.12
C GLN A 7 13.67 27.97 26.57
N GLN A 8 13.54 27.99 25.24
CA GLN A 8 12.33 27.50 24.56
C GLN A 8 12.43 25.98 24.39
N GLU A 9 11.46 25.27 24.94
CA GLU A 9 11.20 23.86 24.71
C GLU A 9 10.70 23.65 23.28
N GLN A 10 11.40 22.84 22.49
CA GLN A 10 10.90 22.32 21.21
C GLN A 10 10.60 20.82 21.35
N SER A 11 9.32 20.48 21.19
CA SER A 11 8.84 19.10 21.11
C SER A 11 9.23 18.47 19.75
N PRO A 12 9.62 17.18 19.68
CA PRO A 12 9.96 16.55 18.41
C PRO A 12 8.71 16.04 17.68
N GLN A 13 8.37 16.66 16.56
CA GLN A 13 7.44 16.11 15.57
C GLN A 13 8.05 14.84 14.95
N THR A 14 7.36 13.72 15.09
CA THR A 14 7.76 12.43 14.53
C THR A 14 7.28 12.38 13.08
N ASP A 15 8.19 12.66 12.15
CA ASP A 15 7.99 12.54 10.71
C ASP A 15 7.91 11.05 10.32
N VAL A 16 6.71 10.56 10.00
CA VAL A 16 6.51 9.19 9.51
C VAL A 16 6.81 9.18 8.02
N GLN A 17 8.11 9.14 7.68
CA GLN A 17 8.56 8.92 6.31
C GLN A 17 8.16 7.50 5.88
N ALA A 18 7.10 7.42 5.06
CA ALA A 18 6.85 6.24 4.24
C ALA A 18 8.05 6.10 3.28
N GLY A 19 8.77 4.99 3.38
CA GLY A 19 9.94 4.70 2.55
C GLY A 19 9.62 4.75 1.05
N PRO A 20 10.65 4.88 0.20
CA PRO A 20 10.48 5.07 -1.23
C PRO A 20 9.74 3.87 -1.85
N VAL A 21 8.59 4.14 -2.47
CA VAL A 21 8.10 3.28 -3.54
C VAL A 21 8.96 3.62 -4.75
N PRO A 22 9.78 2.69 -5.28
CA PRO A 22 10.54 2.94 -6.50
C PRO A 22 9.57 3.15 -7.67
N GLY A 23 9.90 4.09 -8.56
CA GLY A 23 9.25 4.22 -9.86
C GLY A 23 9.31 2.89 -10.62
N PRO A 24 8.32 2.60 -11.47
CA PRO A 24 8.25 1.30 -12.12
C PRO A 24 9.46 1.11 -13.04
N SER A 25 10.18 0.00 -12.87
CA SER A 25 11.05 -0.50 -13.93
C SER A 25 10.18 -0.94 -15.11
N GLU A 26 10.70 -0.87 -16.34
CA GLU A 26 10.01 -1.28 -17.57
C GLU A 26 9.44 -2.72 -17.46
N GLN A 27 10.15 -3.61 -16.76
CA GLN A 27 9.71 -4.97 -16.43
C GLN A 27 8.47 -5.03 -15.51
N ALA A 28 8.32 -4.07 -14.59
CA ALA A 28 7.16 -4.00 -13.72
C ALA A 28 5.87 -3.60 -14.44
N LEU A 29 5.97 -3.01 -15.65
CA LEU A 29 4.82 -2.70 -16.51
C LEU A 29 4.43 -3.88 -17.40
N VAL A 30 5.41 -4.69 -17.86
CA VAL A 30 5.15 -5.91 -18.65
C VAL A 30 4.29 -6.91 -17.87
N ASP A 31 4.55 -7.09 -16.58
CA ASP A 31 3.74 -7.94 -15.68
C ASP A 31 2.30 -7.43 -15.45
N LEU A 32 1.95 -6.27 -16.00
CA LEU A 32 0.65 -5.64 -15.80
C LEU A 32 -0.21 -5.60 -17.07
N GLU A 33 0.26 -6.11 -18.21
CA GLU A 33 -0.45 -5.97 -19.50
C GLU A 33 -1.88 -6.54 -19.46
N GLU A 34 -2.12 -7.62 -18.71
CA GLU A 34 -3.45 -8.19 -18.50
C GLU A 34 -4.43 -7.25 -17.75
N PHE A 35 -3.90 -6.25 -17.04
CA PHE A 35 -4.65 -5.24 -16.29
C PHE A 35 -4.73 -3.89 -17.01
N ARG A 36 -4.30 -3.83 -18.28
CA ARG A 36 -4.24 -2.59 -19.05
C ARG A 36 -5.62 -2.20 -19.58
N ILE A 37 -5.97 -0.94 -19.36
CA ILE A 37 -7.19 -0.29 -19.86
C ILE A 37 -6.76 0.78 -20.84
N THR A 38 -7.27 0.71 -22.07
CA THR A 38 -6.95 1.64 -23.17
C THR A 38 -8.15 2.46 -23.66
N GLN A 39 -9.36 2.11 -23.24
CA GLN A 39 -10.59 2.76 -23.70
C GLN A 39 -10.75 4.13 -23.01
N PRO A 40 -10.72 5.28 -23.75
CA PRO A 40 -10.70 6.61 -23.14
C PRO A 40 -11.86 6.89 -22.18
N LYS A 41 -13.05 6.38 -22.48
CA LYS A 41 -14.22 6.48 -21.60
C LYS A 41 -13.98 5.81 -20.25
N VAL A 42 -13.48 4.57 -20.27
CA VAL A 42 -13.16 3.80 -19.04
C VAL A 42 -12.04 4.48 -18.26
N ILE A 43 -11.03 5.01 -18.97
CA ILE A 43 -9.94 5.78 -18.36
C ILE A 43 -10.48 7.00 -17.61
N GLY A 44 -11.31 7.78 -18.28
CA GLY A 44 -11.97 8.94 -17.69
C GLY A 44 -12.86 8.56 -16.50
N ASP A 45 -13.56 7.42 -16.55
CA ASP A 45 -14.42 6.96 -15.46
C ASP A 45 -13.59 6.59 -14.22
N VAL A 46 -12.43 5.95 -14.40
CA VAL A 46 -11.48 5.67 -13.31
C VAL A 46 -10.98 6.97 -12.67
N LEU A 47 -10.55 7.95 -13.47
CA LEU A 47 -10.08 9.24 -12.93
C LEU A 47 -11.20 10.00 -12.21
N ARG A 48 -12.45 9.95 -12.71
CA ARG A 48 -13.61 10.53 -12.02
C ARG A 48 -13.89 9.85 -10.69
N GLN A 49 -13.68 8.54 -10.58
CA GLN A 49 -13.83 7.84 -9.31
C GLN A 49 -12.78 8.32 -8.29
N LEU A 50 -11.52 8.45 -8.70
CA LEU A 50 -10.46 9.01 -7.85
C LEU A 50 -10.79 10.43 -7.39
N MET A 51 -11.27 11.28 -8.31
CA MET A 51 -11.73 12.66 -8.03
C MET A 51 -12.88 12.66 -7.01
N ASN A 52 -13.96 11.92 -7.28
CA ASN A 52 -15.16 11.92 -6.43
C ASN A 52 -14.91 11.42 -5.01
N ARG A 53 -13.96 10.48 -4.86
CA ARG A 53 -13.55 9.93 -3.56
C ARG A 53 -12.48 10.77 -2.86
N LYS A 54 -11.91 11.76 -3.56
CA LYS A 54 -10.75 12.54 -3.11
C LYS A 54 -9.57 11.63 -2.73
N ASP A 55 -9.36 10.58 -3.52
CA ASP A 55 -8.25 9.67 -3.32
C ASP A 55 -6.93 10.40 -3.61
N PHE A 56 -5.92 10.20 -2.75
CA PHE A 56 -4.58 10.73 -3.00
C PHE A 56 -3.85 9.92 -4.07
N LEU A 57 -3.12 10.61 -4.92
CA LEU A 57 -2.21 10.06 -5.92
C LEU A 57 -0.79 10.53 -5.62
N THR A 58 0.18 9.80 -6.14
CA THR A 58 1.56 10.24 -6.26
C THR A 58 1.87 10.44 -7.73
N VAL A 59 2.44 11.58 -8.07
CA VAL A 59 3.05 11.82 -9.40
C VAL A 59 4.54 12.02 -9.23
N GLU A 60 5.32 11.38 -10.09
CA GLU A 60 6.78 11.48 -10.11
C GLU A 60 7.31 11.58 -11.55
N CYS A 61 8.39 12.33 -11.73
CA CYS A 61 9.13 12.33 -12.99
C CYS A 61 9.71 10.93 -13.24
N MET A 62 9.80 10.51 -14.50
CA MET A 62 10.34 9.17 -14.85
C MET A 62 11.80 8.98 -14.43
N ASP A 63 12.57 10.06 -14.29
CA ASP A 63 13.95 10.05 -13.77
C ASP A 63 14.03 10.01 -12.23
N GLY A 64 12.89 10.07 -11.54
CA GLY A 64 12.77 10.08 -10.08
C GLY A 64 13.22 11.37 -9.40
N SER A 65 13.51 12.44 -10.16
CA SER A 65 14.05 13.71 -9.64
C SER A 65 13.06 14.46 -8.75
N HIS A 66 11.77 14.40 -9.09
CA HIS A 66 10.71 15.10 -8.38
C HIS A 66 9.50 14.19 -8.18
N ARG A 67 8.88 14.29 -7.00
CA ARG A 67 7.69 13.54 -6.63
C ARG A 67 6.81 14.36 -5.71
N ILE A 68 5.51 14.37 -5.96
CA ILE A 68 4.51 15.02 -5.11
C ILE A 68 3.33 14.09 -4.84
N VAL A 69 2.67 14.32 -3.72
CA VAL A 69 1.33 13.81 -3.46
C VAL A 69 0.33 14.83 -4.00
N THR A 70 -0.67 14.37 -4.74
CA THR A 70 -1.67 15.20 -5.42
C THR A 70 -3.06 14.55 -5.33
N SER A 71 -4.08 15.23 -5.84
CA SER A 71 -5.44 14.71 -6.04
C SER A 71 -5.99 15.17 -7.38
N VAL A 72 -6.92 14.41 -7.96
CA VAL A 72 -7.63 14.81 -9.19
C VAL A 72 -8.70 15.84 -8.81
N LEU A 73 -8.65 17.01 -9.42
CA LEU A 73 -9.56 18.13 -9.17
C LEU A 73 -10.74 18.15 -10.15
N ALA A 74 -10.47 17.86 -11.43
CA ALA A 74 -11.49 17.82 -12.48
C ALA A 74 -11.14 16.79 -13.56
N VAL A 75 -12.17 16.23 -14.22
CA VAL A 75 -12.00 15.32 -15.36
C VAL A 75 -12.96 15.68 -16.47
N ASN A 76 -12.43 16.14 -17.60
CA ASN A 76 -13.19 16.39 -18.81
C ASN A 76 -12.93 15.29 -19.85
N GLN A 77 -13.84 14.33 -19.90
CA GLN A 77 -13.74 13.19 -20.83
C GLN A 77 -13.96 13.56 -22.29
N LEU A 78 -14.77 14.60 -22.55
CA LEU A 78 -15.08 15.04 -23.92
C LEU A 78 -13.85 15.70 -24.56
N ASP A 79 -13.21 16.58 -23.81
CA ASP A 79 -12.03 17.32 -24.27
C ASP A 79 -10.71 16.57 -23.98
N GLY A 80 -10.79 15.39 -23.35
CA GLY A 80 -9.66 14.49 -23.19
C GLY A 80 -8.59 14.96 -22.20
N PHE A 81 -8.97 15.63 -21.11
CA PHE A 81 -8.02 16.09 -20.09
C PHE A 81 -8.52 15.90 -18.66
N PHE A 82 -7.60 15.98 -17.72
CA PHE A 82 -7.89 16.10 -16.28
C PHE A 82 -7.00 17.17 -15.65
N VAL A 83 -7.46 17.70 -14.52
CA VAL A 83 -6.79 18.70 -13.71
C VAL A 83 -6.44 18.07 -12.37
N PHE A 84 -5.24 18.31 -11.87
CA PHE A 84 -4.75 17.79 -10.60
C PHE A 84 -4.03 18.88 -9.80
N ASP A 85 -4.00 18.68 -8.48
CA ASP A 85 -3.46 19.65 -7.54
C ASP A 85 -1.93 19.75 -7.61
N GLY A 86 -1.41 20.95 -7.40
CA GLY A 86 0.02 21.22 -7.34
C GLY A 86 0.61 21.00 -5.95
N SER A 87 1.94 20.93 -5.88
CA SER A 87 2.66 20.97 -4.61
C SER A 87 2.78 22.41 -4.11
N PRO A 88 2.78 22.66 -2.79
CA PRO A 88 3.10 23.98 -2.23
C PRO A 88 4.57 24.38 -2.47
N VAL A 89 5.42 23.41 -2.84
CA VAL A 89 6.83 23.62 -3.17
C VAL A 89 6.97 23.80 -4.70
N ASN A 90 7.21 25.04 -5.13
CA ASN A 90 7.28 25.41 -6.56
C ASN A 90 8.33 24.63 -7.36
N SER A 91 9.46 24.24 -6.77
CA SER A 91 10.50 23.47 -7.47
C SER A 91 10.01 22.09 -7.91
N HIS A 92 9.11 21.46 -7.13
CA HIS A 92 8.53 20.19 -7.52
C HIS A 92 7.55 20.35 -8.70
N ASN A 93 6.73 21.40 -8.69
CA ASN A 93 5.82 21.69 -9.81
C ASN A 93 6.60 21.95 -11.10
N ARG A 94 7.69 22.71 -11.00
CA ARG A 94 8.57 22.99 -12.14
C ARG A 94 9.21 21.71 -12.68
N GLY A 95 9.65 20.81 -11.80
CA GLY A 95 10.13 19.49 -12.20
C GLY A 95 9.13 18.71 -13.05
N LEU A 96 7.87 18.67 -12.63
CA LEU A 96 6.80 18.00 -13.39
C LEU A 96 6.52 18.69 -14.73
N LEU A 97 6.48 20.03 -14.74
CA LEU A 97 6.26 20.86 -15.92
C LEU A 97 7.40 20.75 -16.93
N ASP A 98 8.63 20.50 -16.50
CA ASP A 98 9.80 20.35 -17.39
C ASP A 98 10.02 18.89 -17.81
N SER A 99 9.32 17.93 -17.17
CA SER A 99 9.44 16.51 -17.47
C SER A 99 8.64 16.12 -18.71
N PRO A 100 9.25 15.41 -19.70
CA PRO A 100 8.54 14.96 -20.89
C PRO A 100 7.45 13.92 -20.56
N GLU A 101 7.65 13.18 -19.47
CA GLU A 101 6.79 12.07 -19.06
C GLU A 101 6.71 11.98 -17.53
N ASN A 102 5.51 11.80 -17.00
CA ASN A 102 5.20 11.82 -15.57
C ASN A 102 4.38 10.59 -15.19
N PHE A 103 4.88 9.83 -14.22
CA PHE A 103 4.27 8.61 -13.75
C PHE A 103 3.33 8.88 -12.57
N PHE A 104 2.09 8.41 -12.68
CA PHE A 104 1.07 8.51 -11.65
C PHE A 104 0.82 7.15 -11.02
N SER A 105 0.66 7.13 -9.70
CA SER A 105 0.17 5.96 -8.97
C SER A 105 -0.81 6.32 -7.86
N ALA A 106 -1.82 5.47 -7.68
CA ALA A 106 -2.83 5.59 -6.64
C ALA A 106 -3.15 4.21 -6.06
N ASN A 107 -3.68 4.19 -4.85
CA ASN A 107 -4.27 3.00 -4.23
C ASN A 107 -5.72 3.27 -3.85
N GLN A 108 -6.66 2.70 -4.60
CA GLN A 108 -8.09 2.82 -4.35
C GLN A 108 -8.58 1.53 -3.70
N ASP A 109 -8.75 1.52 -2.38
CA ASP A 109 -9.24 0.36 -1.61
C ASP A 109 -8.46 -0.96 -1.87
N GLY A 110 -7.14 -0.87 -2.12
CA GLY A 110 -6.29 -2.01 -2.43
C GLY A 110 -6.11 -2.29 -3.93
N ILE A 111 -6.86 -1.60 -4.79
CA ILE A 111 -6.65 -1.58 -6.25
C ILE A 111 -5.53 -0.60 -6.55
N ARG A 112 -4.45 -1.08 -7.17
CA ARG A 112 -3.38 -0.19 -7.64
C ARG A 112 -3.78 0.38 -8.99
N ILE A 113 -3.81 1.70 -9.09
CA ILE A 113 -3.99 2.40 -10.36
C ILE A 113 -2.66 3.03 -10.73
N GLN A 114 -2.20 2.80 -11.95
CA GLN A 114 -0.94 3.34 -12.46
C GLN A 114 -1.13 3.81 -13.89
N PHE A 115 -0.59 4.96 -14.24
CA PHE A 115 -0.61 5.46 -15.60
C PHE A 115 0.49 6.48 -15.79
N THR A 116 0.73 6.81 -17.05
CA THR A 116 1.74 7.80 -17.41
C THR A 116 1.11 8.83 -18.32
N VAL A 117 1.51 10.09 -18.15
CA VAL A 117 1.09 11.19 -19.00
C VAL A 117 2.32 11.96 -19.45
N ASN A 118 2.19 12.65 -20.59
CA ASN A 118 3.22 13.55 -21.06
C ASN A 118 3.30 14.80 -20.17
N GLN A 119 4.19 15.72 -20.54
CA GLN A 119 4.35 17.04 -19.94
C GLN A 119 2.99 17.72 -19.66
N PRO A 120 2.68 18.05 -18.38
CA PRO A 120 1.49 18.80 -18.02
C PRO A 120 1.68 20.30 -18.32
N GLU A 121 0.57 21.03 -18.29
CA GLU A 121 0.51 22.48 -18.41
C GLU A 121 0.04 23.11 -17.09
N THR A 122 0.39 24.37 -16.86
CA THR A 122 -0.16 25.13 -15.72
C THR A 122 -1.63 25.42 -15.95
N ASP A 123 -2.44 25.26 -14.91
CA ASP A 123 -3.87 25.56 -14.93
C ASP A 123 -4.27 26.29 -13.64
N GLU A 124 -5.49 26.79 -13.59
CA GLU A 124 -6.10 27.37 -12.39
C GLU A 124 -7.41 26.67 -12.10
N PHE A 125 -7.57 26.18 -10.86
CA PHE A 125 -8.78 25.52 -10.41
C PHE A 125 -9.30 26.20 -9.15
N GLU A 126 -10.52 26.73 -9.20
CA GLU A 126 -11.18 27.43 -8.09
C GLU A 126 -10.31 28.54 -7.44
N GLY A 127 -9.51 29.25 -8.23
CA GLY A 127 -8.62 30.31 -7.74
C GLY A 127 -7.26 29.83 -7.21
N GLY A 128 -6.99 28.52 -7.26
CA GLY A 128 -5.74 27.89 -6.85
C GLY A 128 -4.88 27.43 -8.02
N PHE A 129 -3.57 27.38 -7.81
CA PHE A 129 -2.64 26.80 -8.78
C PHE A 129 -2.94 25.31 -8.99
N ALA A 130 -3.06 24.90 -10.24
CA ALA A 130 -3.29 23.53 -10.63
C ALA A 130 -2.42 23.14 -11.82
N LEU A 131 -2.43 21.86 -12.15
CA LEU A 131 -1.78 21.30 -13.31
C LEU A 131 -2.81 20.55 -14.16
N ARG A 132 -2.69 20.67 -15.47
CA ARG A 132 -3.57 20.03 -16.45
C ARG A 132 -2.76 19.07 -17.31
N ALA A 133 -3.30 17.87 -17.51
CA ALA A 133 -2.71 16.88 -18.40
C ALA A 133 -3.78 16.25 -19.29
N ALA A 134 -3.38 15.82 -20.49
CA ALA A 134 -4.21 14.97 -21.32
C ALA A 134 -4.53 13.66 -20.58
N LEU A 135 -5.67 13.04 -20.88
CA LEU A 135 -5.97 11.69 -20.40
C LEU A 135 -4.85 10.74 -20.86
N PRO A 136 -4.42 9.81 -20.01
CA PRO A 136 -3.41 8.84 -20.39
C PRO A 136 -3.94 7.96 -21.53
N GLN A 137 -3.07 7.56 -22.45
CA GLN A 137 -3.43 6.63 -23.53
C GLN A 137 -3.78 5.23 -22.99
N SER A 138 -3.24 4.89 -21.82
CA SER A 138 -3.60 3.69 -21.09
C SER A 138 -3.37 3.85 -19.59
N LEU A 139 -4.16 3.15 -18.78
CA LEU A 139 -3.91 2.98 -17.36
C LEU A 139 -3.95 1.51 -16.97
N TYR A 140 -3.18 1.14 -15.96
CA TYR A 140 -3.19 -0.20 -15.37
C TYR A 140 -4.01 -0.18 -14.09
N ARG A 141 -5.02 -1.04 -14.00
CA ARG A 141 -5.89 -1.17 -12.82
C ARG A 141 -5.75 -2.56 -12.23
N VAL A 142 -4.83 -2.69 -11.29
CA VAL A 142 -4.34 -3.97 -10.80
C VAL A 142 -5.03 -4.35 -9.48
N GLN A 143 -5.95 -5.32 -9.57
CA GLN A 143 -6.57 -5.96 -8.41
C GLN A 143 -5.92 -7.34 -8.20
N ARG A 144 -4.78 -7.39 -7.50
CA ARG A 144 -4.05 -8.66 -7.29
C ARG A 144 -4.67 -9.61 -6.25
N ARG A 145 -5.72 -9.18 -5.56
CA ARG A 145 -6.27 -9.94 -4.41
C ARG A 145 -7.66 -10.45 -4.74
N GLU A 146 -7.81 -11.76 -4.69
CA GLU A 146 -9.09 -12.45 -4.81
C GLU A 146 -9.94 -12.30 -3.53
N PHE A 147 -9.29 -12.13 -2.38
CA PHE A 147 -9.94 -12.04 -1.07
C PHE A 147 -9.60 -10.75 -0.34
N TYR A 148 -10.60 -10.18 0.35
CA TYR A 148 -10.42 -9.06 1.25
C TYR A 148 -9.48 -9.42 2.41
N ARG A 149 -8.66 -8.46 2.85
CA ARG A 149 -7.76 -8.58 4.00
C ARG A 149 -8.21 -7.67 5.14
N ALA A 150 -8.63 -8.27 6.24
CA ALA A 150 -8.90 -7.56 7.48
C ALA A 150 -7.58 -7.29 8.21
N ALA A 151 -7.38 -6.05 8.66
CA ALA A 151 -6.26 -5.72 9.54
C ALA A 151 -6.49 -6.35 10.93
N ALA A 152 -5.45 -6.95 11.51
CA ALA A 152 -5.52 -7.40 12.90
C ALA A 152 -5.66 -6.18 13.84
N PRO A 153 -6.29 -6.34 15.02
CA PRO A 153 -6.44 -5.25 15.97
C PRO A 153 -5.08 -4.76 16.46
N LEU A 154 -4.91 -3.44 16.60
CA LEU A 154 -3.66 -2.86 17.12
C LEU A 154 -3.41 -3.20 18.60
N VAL A 155 -4.47 -3.48 19.36
CA VAL A 155 -4.41 -3.69 20.82
C VAL A 155 -4.38 -5.18 21.18
N GLU A 156 -5.06 -6.03 20.42
CA GLU A 156 -5.04 -7.48 20.64
C GLU A 156 -3.88 -8.10 19.85
N SER A 157 -2.96 -8.79 20.54
CA SER A 157 -1.83 -9.43 19.88
C SER A 157 -2.23 -10.80 19.33
N PHE A 158 -2.61 -10.84 18.05
CA PHE A 158 -2.77 -12.10 17.33
C PHE A 158 -1.39 -12.67 16.96
N ARG A 159 -1.22 -13.99 17.13
CA ARG A 159 0.08 -14.65 16.96
C ARG A 159 -0.02 -15.85 16.03
N CYS A 160 1.00 -16.04 15.21
CA CYS A 160 1.22 -17.27 14.47
C CYS A 160 2.46 -17.94 15.06
N LYS A 161 2.35 -19.20 15.49
CA LYS A 161 3.47 -19.99 16.01
C LYS A 161 3.77 -21.13 15.05
N ALA A 162 5.04 -21.34 14.74
CA ALA A 162 5.50 -22.42 13.88
C ALA A 162 6.73 -23.08 14.50
N VAL A 163 6.92 -24.36 14.22
CA VAL A 163 8.14 -25.09 14.53
C VAL A 163 8.80 -25.43 13.21
N LEU A 164 10.05 -25.00 13.02
CA LEU A 164 10.83 -25.33 11.84
C LEU A 164 11.27 -26.81 11.86
N PRO A 165 11.64 -27.40 10.70
CA PRO A 165 12.13 -28.77 10.65
C PRO A 165 13.36 -29.06 11.52
N ASP A 166 14.15 -28.03 11.83
CA ASP A 166 15.31 -28.12 12.73
C ASP A 166 14.96 -27.93 14.22
N GLY A 167 13.66 -27.86 14.56
CA GLY A 167 13.15 -27.74 15.92
C GLY A 167 13.09 -26.31 16.46
N ARG A 168 13.55 -25.30 15.70
CA ARG A 168 13.44 -23.90 16.14
C ARG A 168 11.98 -23.45 16.16
N GLU A 169 11.56 -22.85 17.26
CA GLU A 169 10.24 -22.23 17.37
C GLU A 169 10.29 -20.79 16.88
N LEU A 170 9.36 -20.43 15.99
CA LEU A 170 9.13 -19.07 15.54
C LEU A 170 7.75 -18.59 15.99
N SER A 171 7.69 -17.32 16.38
CA SER A 171 6.42 -16.69 16.71
C SER A 171 6.32 -15.30 16.09
N TRP A 172 5.33 -15.15 15.22
CA TRP A 172 5.05 -13.92 14.49
C TRP A 172 3.81 -13.24 15.01
N GLU A 173 3.78 -11.93 14.87
CA GLU A 173 2.57 -11.14 15.01
C GLU A 173 1.74 -11.25 13.72
N ILE A 174 0.45 -11.56 13.84
CA ILE A 174 -0.48 -11.50 12.71
C ILE A 174 -0.92 -10.04 12.55
N VAL A 175 -0.76 -9.50 11.35
CA VAL A 175 -0.99 -8.08 11.04
C VAL A 175 -2.14 -7.87 10.07
N ASP A 176 -2.43 -8.85 9.21
CA ASP A 176 -3.65 -8.94 8.42
C ASP A 176 -4.02 -10.41 8.15
N LEU A 177 -5.30 -10.66 7.86
CA LEU A 177 -5.82 -11.97 7.50
C LEU A 177 -6.86 -11.86 6.38
N SER A 178 -6.86 -12.84 5.48
CA SER A 178 -7.85 -13.08 4.43
C SER A 178 -8.31 -14.54 4.46
N LEU A 179 -9.24 -14.90 3.57
CA LEU A 179 -9.69 -16.29 3.44
C LEU A 179 -8.60 -17.22 2.87
N ASP A 180 -7.62 -16.67 2.15
CA ASP A 180 -6.53 -17.43 1.54
C ASP A 180 -5.22 -17.37 2.32
N GLY A 181 -5.06 -16.50 3.33
CA GLY A 181 -3.80 -16.42 4.04
C GLY A 181 -3.67 -15.30 5.06
N LEU A 182 -2.42 -15.04 5.44
CA LEU A 182 -2.07 -14.12 6.52
C LEU A 182 -0.88 -13.23 6.13
N GLY A 183 -0.93 -11.98 6.57
CA GLY A 183 0.24 -11.13 6.74
C GLY A 183 0.80 -11.30 8.14
N LEU A 184 2.10 -11.53 8.24
CA LEU A 184 2.83 -11.72 9.48
C LEU A 184 3.96 -10.69 9.63
N ARG A 185 4.35 -10.40 10.88
CA ARG A 185 5.45 -9.48 11.21
C ARG A 185 6.38 -10.08 12.26
N SER A 186 7.68 -9.88 12.05
CA SER A 186 8.74 -10.33 12.97
C SER A 186 9.86 -9.30 13.10
N LYS A 187 10.55 -9.33 14.23
CA LYS A 187 11.90 -8.75 14.40
C LYS A 187 12.99 -9.82 14.47
N ASP A 188 12.60 -11.09 14.50
CA ASP A 188 13.53 -12.21 14.61
C ASP A 188 14.32 -12.36 13.29
N PRO A 189 15.67 -12.26 13.31
CA PRO A 189 16.52 -12.46 12.14
C PRO A 189 16.27 -13.77 11.39
N ILE A 190 15.93 -14.86 12.09
CA ILE A 190 15.66 -16.17 11.48
C ILE A 190 14.48 -16.08 10.51
N SER A 191 13.53 -15.18 10.78
CA SER A 191 12.40 -14.94 9.88
C SER A 191 12.82 -14.37 8.53
N GLY A 192 13.95 -13.63 8.49
CA GLY A 192 14.54 -13.06 7.29
C GLY A 192 15.30 -14.07 6.42
N GLU A 193 15.59 -15.25 6.96
CA GLU A 193 16.35 -16.31 6.28
C GLU A 193 15.44 -17.39 5.68
N LEU A 194 14.12 -17.30 5.91
CA LEU A 194 13.17 -18.28 5.41
C LEU A 194 13.12 -18.29 3.88
N PRO A 195 13.38 -19.45 3.24
CA PRO A 195 13.26 -19.56 1.79
C PRO A 195 11.83 -19.27 1.32
N MET A 196 11.72 -18.56 0.20
CA MET A 196 10.44 -18.39 -0.49
C MET A 196 9.85 -19.75 -0.86
N GLY A 197 8.54 -19.94 -0.66
CA GLY A 197 7.85 -21.19 -0.91
C GLY A 197 7.92 -22.22 0.22
N THR A 198 8.63 -21.94 1.32
CA THR A 198 8.68 -22.82 2.51
C THR A 198 7.28 -23.13 3.00
N VAL A 199 7.01 -24.41 3.26
CA VAL A 199 5.76 -24.88 3.88
C VAL A 199 6.02 -25.15 5.36
N LEU A 200 5.20 -24.52 6.19
CA LEU A 200 5.18 -24.67 7.63
C LEU A 200 3.93 -25.48 7.98
N ASN A 201 4.13 -26.69 8.48
CA ASN A 201 3.04 -27.57 8.85
C ASN A 201 2.62 -27.33 10.30
N GLN A 202 1.34 -27.57 10.61
CA GLN A 202 0.80 -27.52 11.98
C GLN A 202 1.08 -26.19 12.69
N VAL A 203 1.04 -25.08 11.96
CA VAL A 203 1.18 -23.76 12.58
C VAL A 203 -0.04 -23.48 13.43
N VAL A 204 0.19 -22.86 14.59
CA VAL A 204 -0.89 -22.48 15.51
C VAL A 204 -1.15 -20.99 15.36
N LEU A 205 -2.33 -20.66 14.85
CA LEU A 205 -2.88 -19.32 14.81
C LEU A 205 -3.63 -19.08 16.13
N ASP A 206 -3.17 -18.11 16.90
CA ASP A 206 -3.77 -17.69 18.16
C ASP A 206 -4.40 -16.30 18.00
N PHE A 207 -5.74 -16.27 18.03
CA PHE A 207 -6.54 -15.05 17.94
C PHE A 207 -7.01 -14.57 19.32
N GLY A 208 -6.27 -14.90 20.38
CA GLY A 208 -6.59 -14.54 21.75
C GLY A 208 -7.90 -15.16 22.21
N GLN A 209 -8.83 -14.32 22.70
CA GLN A 209 -10.15 -14.78 23.17
C GLN A 209 -11.02 -15.38 22.05
N ARG A 210 -10.65 -15.17 20.78
CA ARG A 210 -11.39 -15.71 19.62
C ARG A 210 -10.96 -17.13 19.25
N GLY A 211 -10.02 -17.69 20.00
CA GLY A 211 -9.62 -19.09 19.90
C GLY A 211 -8.41 -19.32 19.02
N ARG A 212 -8.11 -20.61 18.83
CA ARG A 212 -6.94 -21.08 18.10
C ARG A 212 -7.32 -21.94 16.91
N ILE A 213 -6.54 -21.87 15.85
CA ILE A 213 -6.67 -22.68 14.64
C ILE A 213 -5.31 -23.26 14.31
N GLU A 214 -5.25 -24.57 14.09
CA GLU A 214 -4.08 -25.24 13.53
C GLU A 214 -4.26 -25.39 12.01
N THR A 215 -3.23 -25.08 11.23
CA THR A 215 -3.28 -25.07 9.77
C THR A 215 -1.87 -25.20 9.19
N ASP A 216 -1.76 -25.37 7.87
CA ASP A 216 -0.47 -25.32 7.17
C ASP A 216 -0.33 -24.01 6.38
N LEU A 217 0.86 -23.40 6.41
CA LEU A 217 1.14 -22.14 5.73
C LEU A 217 2.29 -22.29 4.74
N ARG A 218 2.16 -21.69 3.56
CA ARG A 218 3.25 -21.49 2.62
C ARG A 218 3.70 -20.03 2.64
N ILE A 219 5.01 -19.80 2.74
CA ILE A 219 5.61 -18.47 2.61
C ILE A 219 5.57 -18.01 1.15
N THR A 220 4.90 -16.90 0.89
CA THR A 220 4.67 -16.37 -0.47
C THR A 220 5.34 -15.02 -0.73
N ASN A 221 5.81 -14.33 0.31
CA ASN A 221 6.56 -13.08 0.20
C ASN A 221 7.36 -12.84 1.49
N LEU A 222 8.56 -12.28 1.39
CA LEU A 222 9.38 -11.91 2.54
C LEU A 222 10.12 -10.60 2.23
N ARG A 223 9.98 -9.59 3.10
CA ARG A 223 10.63 -8.28 2.92
C ARG A 223 11.08 -7.70 4.25
N ASN A 224 12.26 -7.11 4.30
CA ASN A 224 12.66 -6.22 5.39
C ASN A 224 12.10 -4.81 5.12
N ILE A 225 11.21 -4.33 5.99
CA ILE A 225 10.50 -3.04 5.82
C ILE A 225 11.10 -1.87 6.60
N ARG A 226 12.16 -2.10 7.38
CA ARG A 226 12.84 -1.05 8.18
C ARG A 226 14.34 -0.93 7.93
N GLY A 227 14.88 -1.73 7.01
CA GLY A 227 16.29 -1.70 6.63
C GLY A 227 17.20 -2.50 7.56
N PRO A 228 18.52 -2.51 7.29
CA PRO A 228 19.47 -3.43 7.94
C PRO A 228 19.74 -3.13 9.42
N SER A 229 19.65 -1.87 9.85
CA SER A 229 19.99 -1.45 11.21
C SER A 229 18.93 -1.81 12.25
N ASN A 230 17.67 -1.97 11.84
CA ASN A 230 16.55 -2.33 12.71
C ASN A 230 15.55 -3.19 11.92
N PRO A 231 15.93 -4.43 11.56
CA PRO A 231 15.15 -5.24 10.64
C PRO A 231 13.77 -5.53 11.21
N VAL A 232 12.75 -5.28 10.40
CA VAL A 232 11.39 -5.76 10.64
C VAL A 232 10.97 -6.51 9.39
N TYR A 233 10.71 -7.79 9.55
CA TYR A 233 10.31 -8.67 8.46
C TYR A 233 8.79 -8.66 8.31
N ARG A 234 8.31 -8.32 7.11
CA ARG A 234 6.93 -8.54 6.67
C ARG A 234 6.90 -9.82 5.85
N ILE A 235 6.11 -10.78 6.30
CA ILE A 235 6.01 -12.10 5.70
C ILE A 235 4.58 -12.26 5.17
N GLY A 236 4.44 -12.51 3.87
CA GLY A 236 3.19 -12.94 3.26
C GLY A 236 3.11 -14.46 3.30
N SER A 237 1.97 -14.99 3.72
CA SER A 237 1.72 -16.43 3.74
C SER A 237 0.34 -16.75 3.16
N ARG A 238 0.22 -17.95 2.58
CA ARG A 238 -1.04 -18.51 2.08
C ARG A 238 -1.33 -19.81 2.83
N PHE A 239 -2.60 -20.12 3.08
CA PHE A 239 -2.97 -21.43 3.59
C PHE A 239 -2.66 -22.49 2.54
N GLU A 240 -1.75 -23.40 2.85
CA GLU A 240 -1.48 -24.58 2.01
C GLU A 240 -2.62 -25.59 2.17
N HIS A 241 -3.03 -25.79 3.43
CA HIS A 241 -4.21 -26.54 3.79
C HIS A 241 -4.90 -25.85 4.96
N PHE A 242 -6.17 -25.51 4.79
CA PHE A 242 -7.00 -24.94 5.85
C PHE A 242 -8.10 -25.93 6.25
N PRO A 243 -8.31 -26.22 7.55
CA PRO A 243 -9.35 -27.15 7.95
C PRO A 243 -10.74 -26.64 7.57
N LYS A 244 -11.48 -27.40 6.74
CA LYS A 244 -12.85 -27.05 6.32
C LYS A 244 -13.78 -26.74 7.50
N SER A 245 -13.61 -27.47 8.61
CA SER A 245 -14.39 -27.26 9.85
C SER A 245 -14.16 -25.90 10.52
N LYS A 246 -13.10 -25.18 10.13
CA LYS A 246 -12.71 -23.88 10.69
C LYS A 246 -12.97 -22.71 9.73
N GLU A 247 -13.40 -22.94 8.49
CA GLU A 247 -13.64 -21.88 7.50
C GLU A 247 -14.65 -20.84 7.98
N GLN A 248 -15.77 -21.28 8.56
CA GLN A 248 -16.78 -20.37 9.13
C GLN A 248 -16.22 -19.54 10.29
N VAL A 249 -15.30 -20.10 11.08
CA VAL A 249 -14.65 -19.37 12.18
C VAL A 249 -13.77 -18.26 11.62
N LEU A 250 -12.99 -18.55 10.59
CA LEU A 250 -12.15 -17.57 9.90
C LEU A 250 -12.98 -16.46 9.26
N GLN A 251 -14.07 -16.80 8.56
CA GLN A 251 -15.00 -15.83 7.98
C GLN A 251 -15.59 -14.88 9.03
N ARG A 252 -16.11 -15.43 10.14
CA ARG A 252 -16.66 -14.63 11.25
C ARG A 252 -15.61 -13.72 11.87
N LEU A 253 -14.38 -14.20 12.01
CA LEU A 253 -13.26 -13.39 12.51
C LEU A 253 -12.97 -12.20 11.58
N ILE A 254 -12.88 -12.44 10.27
CA ILE A 254 -12.65 -11.39 9.27
C ILE A 254 -13.77 -10.34 9.32
N THR A 255 -15.04 -10.77 9.33
CA THR A 255 -16.19 -9.86 9.44
C THR A 255 -16.15 -9.04 10.73
N TYR A 256 -15.82 -9.67 11.86
CA TYR A 256 -15.68 -8.95 13.14
C TYR A 256 -14.63 -7.84 13.06
N LEU A 257 -13.47 -8.13 12.48
CA LEU A 257 -12.37 -7.17 12.35
C LEU A 257 -12.75 -6.00 11.44
N GLU A 258 -13.47 -6.28 10.36
CA GLU A 258 -14.00 -5.26 9.45
C GLU A 258 -14.97 -4.32 10.17
N LEU A 259 -15.95 -4.86 10.89
CA LEU A 259 -16.94 -4.07 11.63
C LEU A 259 -16.27 -3.20 12.72
N THR A 260 -15.30 -3.76 13.43
CA THR A 260 -14.57 -3.04 14.48
C THR A 260 -13.75 -1.87 13.92
N ARG A 261 -13.23 -2.00 12.69
CA ARG A 261 -12.53 -0.91 12.01
C ARG A 261 -13.48 0.21 11.58
N ARG A 262 -14.64 -0.14 11.02
CA ARG A 262 -15.65 0.84 10.58
C ARG A 262 -16.22 1.66 11.74
N GLY A 263 -16.41 1.05 12.91
CA GLY A 263 -16.88 1.77 14.10
C GLY A 263 -15.85 2.69 14.76
N ARG A 264 -14.61 2.74 14.26
CA ARG A 264 -13.52 3.61 14.75
C ARG A 264 -13.14 4.72 13.76
N SER A 265 -13.76 4.75 12.58
CA SER A 265 -13.56 5.76 11.54
C SER A 265 -14.73 6.75 11.57
#